data_AF-A0A317IPC0-F1
#
_entry.id   AF-A0A317IPC0-F1
#
_cell.length_a   1.000
_cell.length_b   1.000
_cell.length_c   1.000
_cell.angle_alpha   90.00
_cell.angle_beta   90.00
_cell.angle_gamma   90.00
#
_symmetry.space_group_name_H-M   'P 1'
#
loop_
_entity.id
_entity.type
_entity.pdbx_description
1 polymer ?
#
loop_
_entity_poly.entity_id
_entity_poly.type
_entity_poly.pdbx_seq_one_letter_code
_entity_poly.pdbx_strand_id
1 'polypeptide(L)'
;MSCSPFDLRDYFLKELPDLERKQVEAHVRGCSACREELDRLGLTQTALFTLREEEIPQRIAFVSDKIFEPSSWQRGWSAFWGSASRLGFVSAAMLSAALVVFSVTRPAPAPPPLTLSPAAASEAAIQERIQAAVAASEAREEAKFVKWVADIQRQDVAERQKLVQWADMELDLAKRRELKYARNGYGPPRAENGDLK
;
A
#
# COMPACT_ATOMS: atom_id res chain seq x y z
N MET A 1 -5.33 29.46 -24.95
CA MET A 1 -4.58 30.18 -25.99
C MET A 1 -4.68 31.64 -25.61
N SER A 2 -3.70 32.15 -24.88
CA SER A 2 -3.75 33.44 -24.20
C SER A 2 -3.67 34.58 -25.21
N CYS A 3 -4.79 35.25 -25.47
CA CYS A 3 -4.82 36.56 -26.12
C CYS A 3 -4.15 37.58 -25.16
N SER A 4 -2.82 37.54 -25.05
CA SER A 4 -2.00 38.46 -24.24
C SER A 4 -1.94 39.82 -24.95
N PRO A 5 -2.27 40.93 -24.25
CA PRO A 5 -1.56 41.37 -23.04
C PRO A 5 -2.38 41.57 -21.77
N PHE A 6 -3.67 41.21 -21.74
CA PHE A 6 -4.55 41.45 -20.59
C PHE A 6 -5.04 40.14 -19.98
N ASP A 7 -5.07 40.04 -18.65
CA ASP A 7 -5.72 38.92 -17.97
C ASP A 7 -7.23 39.18 -17.85
N LEU A 8 -8.03 38.34 -18.49
CA LEU A 8 -9.50 38.41 -18.41
C LEU A 8 -10.01 38.16 -16.99
N ARG A 9 -9.23 37.45 -16.15
CA ARG A 9 -9.57 37.19 -14.74
C ARG A 9 -9.51 38.48 -13.92
N ASP A 10 -8.47 39.28 -14.12
CA ASP A 10 -8.30 40.54 -13.39
C ASP A 10 -9.39 41.57 -13.81
N TYR A 11 -9.82 41.53 -15.08
CA TYR A 11 -11.00 42.29 -15.52
C TYR A 11 -12.28 41.79 -14.82
N PHE A 12 -12.49 40.47 -14.75
CA PHE A 12 -13.66 39.86 -14.11
C PHE A 12 -13.72 40.12 -12.59
N LEU A 13 -12.57 40.11 -11.92
CA LEU A 13 -12.42 40.41 -10.49
C LEU A 13 -12.40 41.92 -10.18
N LYS A 14 -12.46 42.78 -11.20
CA LYS A 14 -12.42 44.26 -11.10
C LYS A 14 -11.11 44.81 -10.51
N GLU A 15 -10.01 44.11 -10.73
CA GLU A 15 -8.67 44.51 -10.26
C GLU A 15 -7.93 45.39 -11.28
N LEU A 16 -8.43 45.47 -12.53
CA LEU A 16 -7.85 46.30 -13.59
C LEU A 16 -8.16 47.80 -13.44
N PRO A 17 -7.17 48.68 -13.71
CA PRO A 17 -7.39 50.13 -13.79
C PRO A 17 -8.31 50.51 -14.95
N ASP A 18 -9.02 51.64 -14.81
CA ASP A 18 -10.11 52.07 -15.71
C ASP A 18 -9.72 52.16 -17.20
N LEU A 19 -8.46 52.48 -17.49
CA LEU A 19 -7.94 52.58 -18.86
C LEU A 19 -7.80 51.21 -19.53
N GLU A 20 -7.36 50.21 -18.77
CA GLU A 20 -7.15 48.84 -19.26
C GLU A 20 -8.49 48.11 -19.40
N ARG A 21 -9.45 48.38 -18.51
CA ARG A 21 -10.82 47.83 -18.64
C ARG A 21 -11.48 48.17 -19.97
N LYS A 22 -11.37 49.43 -20.41
CA LYS A 22 -11.92 49.86 -21.71
C LYS A 22 -11.25 49.16 -22.90
N GLN A 23 -9.97 48.85 -22.79
CA GLN A 23 -9.23 48.11 -23.82
C GLN A 23 -9.67 46.64 -23.88
N VAL A 24 -9.89 46.02 -22.73
CA VAL A 24 -10.45 44.65 -22.63
C VAL A 24 -11.87 44.60 -23.18
N GLU A 25 -12.74 45.56 -22.83
CA GLU A 25 -14.12 45.62 -23.37
C GLU A 25 -14.14 45.75 -24.90
N ALA A 26 -13.24 46.55 -25.47
CA ALA A 26 -13.10 46.67 -26.93
C ALA A 26 -12.62 45.35 -27.56
N HIS A 27 -11.69 44.65 -26.91
CA HIS A 27 -11.16 43.37 -27.38
C HIS A 27 -12.21 42.24 -27.33
N VAL A 28 -12.96 42.12 -26.22
CA VAL A 28 -14.00 41.11 -26.02
C VAL A 28 -15.13 41.25 -27.05
N ARG A 29 -15.43 42.47 -27.53
CA ARG A 29 -16.39 42.67 -28.62
C ARG A 29 -15.94 42.04 -29.94
N GLY A 30 -14.63 42.02 -30.21
CA GLY A 30 -14.04 41.49 -31.44
C GLY A 30 -13.59 40.03 -31.39
N CYS A 31 -13.35 39.46 -30.20
CA CYS A 31 -12.81 38.12 -30.03
C CYS A 31 -13.85 37.15 -29.44
N SER A 32 -14.27 36.14 -30.21
CA SER A 32 -15.23 35.13 -29.72
C SER A 32 -14.65 34.26 -28.61
N ALA A 33 -13.37 33.86 -28.71
CA ALA A 33 -12.71 33.04 -27.71
C ALA A 33 -12.66 33.72 -26.32
N CYS A 34 -12.41 35.03 -26.27
CA CYS A 34 -12.43 35.79 -25.02
C CYS A 34 -13.83 35.92 -24.41
N ARG A 35 -14.89 35.95 -25.24
CA ARG A 35 -16.28 35.94 -24.74
C ARG A 35 -16.62 34.60 -24.09
N GLU A 36 -16.28 33.50 -24.76
CA GLU A 36 -16.49 32.14 -24.23
C GLU A 36 -15.74 31.91 -22.92
N GLU A 37 -14.52 32.45 -22.79
CA GLU A 37 -13.76 32.40 -21.55
C GLU A 37 -14.42 33.21 -20.41
N LEU A 38 -14.97 34.40 -20.69
CA LEU A 38 -15.72 35.18 -19.70
C LEU A 38 -17.02 34.50 -19.28
N ASP A 39 -17.75 33.89 -20.22
CA ASP A 39 -18.95 33.13 -19.91
C ASP A 39 -18.63 31.92 -19.02
N ARG A 40 -17.52 31.24 -19.29
CA ARG A 40 -17.02 30.14 -18.44
C ARG A 40 -16.65 30.62 -17.03
N LEU A 41 -16.00 31.79 -16.90
CA LEU A 41 -15.70 32.38 -15.60
C LEU A 41 -16.99 32.72 -14.83
N GLY A 42 -17.99 33.28 -15.50
CA GLY A 42 -19.32 33.53 -14.94
C GLY A 42 -20.00 32.26 -14.40
N LEU A 43 -19.98 31.17 -15.19
CA LEU A 43 -20.52 29.88 -14.76
C LEU A 43 -19.77 29.34 -13.52
N THR A 44 -18.44 29.44 -13.49
CA THR A 44 -17.67 29.00 -12.31
C THR A 44 -17.97 29.84 -11.07
N GLN A 45 -18.15 31.15 -11.23
CA GLN A 45 -18.52 32.04 -10.12
C GLN A 45 -19.90 31.66 -9.56
N THR A 46 -20.89 31.43 -10.43
CA THR A 46 -22.22 30.99 -9.99
C THR A 46 -22.16 29.62 -9.30
N ALA A 47 -21.39 28.67 -9.82
CA ALA A 47 -21.20 27.38 -9.18
C ALA A 47 -20.54 27.51 -7.79
N LEU A 48 -19.53 28.37 -7.64
CA LEU A 48 -18.90 28.63 -6.34
C LEU A 48 -19.86 29.29 -5.35
N PHE A 49 -20.69 30.23 -5.78
CA PHE A 49 -21.70 30.86 -4.91
C PHE A 49 -22.92 29.97 -4.62
N THR A 50 -23.11 28.88 -5.35
CA THR A 50 -24.13 27.86 -5.00
C THR A 50 -23.67 26.91 -3.90
N LEU A 51 -22.36 26.81 -3.64
CA LEU A 51 -21.89 26.12 -2.44
C LEU A 51 -22.24 26.98 -1.23
N ARG A 52 -23.03 26.44 -0.29
CA ARG A 52 -23.20 27.06 1.02
C ARG A 52 -21.83 27.24 1.66
N GLU A 53 -21.57 28.42 2.22
CA GLU A 53 -20.46 28.64 3.15
C GLU A 53 -20.76 27.83 4.42
N GLU A 54 -20.56 26.51 4.35
CA GLU A 54 -20.60 25.63 5.50
C GLU A 54 -19.26 25.82 6.23
N GLU A 55 -19.28 26.15 7.52
CA GLU A 55 -18.07 26.25 8.34
C GLU A 55 -17.28 24.93 8.23
N ILE A 56 -15.96 25.03 8.01
CA ILE A 56 -15.08 23.86 7.97
C ILE A 56 -15.27 23.08 9.29
N PRO A 57 -15.72 21.80 9.24
CA PRO A 57 -16.04 21.07 10.45
C PRO A 57 -14.79 20.92 11.30
N GLN A 58 -14.77 21.55 12.47
CA GLN A 58 -13.63 21.55 13.39
C GLN A 58 -13.31 20.16 13.95
N ARG A 59 -14.14 19.14 13.67
CA ARG A 59 -13.99 17.77 14.15
C ARG A 59 -14.36 16.78 13.06
N ILE A 60 -13.38 16.41 12.25
CA ILE A 60 -13.47 15.21 11.39
C ILE A 60 -13.25 14.00 12.31
N ALA A 61 -14.32 13.53 12.96
CA ALA A 61 -14.29 12.20 13.55
C ALA A 61 -14.50 11.21 12.41
N PHE A 62 -13.42 10.56 11.97
CA PHE A 62 -13.55 9.45 11.01
C PHE A 62 -14.50 8.42 11.64
N VAL A 63 -15.57 8.09 10.93
CA VAL A 63 -16.57 7.07 11.32
C VAL A 63 -15.92 5.70 11.60
N SER A 64 -14.63 5.54 11.31
CA SER A 64 -13.80 4.39 11.64
C SER A 64 -13.39 4.27 13.12
N ASP A 65 -13.34 5.35 13.92
CA ASP A 65 -12.73 5.25 15.26
C ASP A 65 -13.58 4.51 16.29
N LYS A 66 -14.91 4.51 16.14
CA LYS A 66 -15.81 3.93 17.15
C LYS A 66 -16.03 2.42 16.97
N ILE A 67 -15.64 1.85 15.83
CA ILE A 67 -15.82 0.43 15.51
C ILE A 67 -14.56 -0.38 15.88
N PHE A 68 -13.41 0.27 16.06
CA PHE A 68 -12.15 -0.35 16.45
C PHE A 68 -11.76 -0.07 17.90
N GLU A 69 -12.70 0.00 18.84
CA GLU A 69 -12.31 -0.19 20.24
C GLU A 69 -11.99 -1.69 20.41
N PRO A 70 -10.70 -2.10 20.56
CA PRO A 70 -10.40 -3.48 20.88
C PRO A 70 -11.15 -3.81 22.17
N SER A 71 -11.91 -4.90 22.15
CA SER A 71 -12.67 -5.37 23.29
C SER A 71 -11.77 -5.37 24.54
N SER A 72 -12.34 -5.11 25.73
CA SER A 72 -11.57 -5.03 26.98
C SER A 72 -10.66 -6.26 27.18
N TRP A 73 -11.09 -7.42 26.68
CA TRP A 73 -10.32 -8.65 26.62
C TRP A 73 -9.12 -8.58 25.66
N GLN A 74 -9.31 -8.12 24.42
CA GLN A 74 -8.23 -7.91 23.47
C GLN A 74 -7.21 -6.87 23.96
N ARG A 75 -7.65 -5.84 24.70
CA ARG A 75 -6.75 -4.85 25.32
C ARG A 75 -5.89 -5.46 26.44
N GLY A 76 -6.47 -6.36 27.24
CA GLY A 76 -5.72 -7.13 28.24
C GLY A 76 -4.73 -8.11 27.61
N TRP A 77 -5.15 -8.80 26.54
CA TRP A 77 -4.31 -9.73 25.80
C TRP A 77 -3.14 -9.00 25.11
N SER A 78 -3.40 -7.87 24.45
CA SER A 78 -2.33 -7.09 23.82
C SER A 78 -1.39 -6.45 24.84
N ALA A 79 -1.86 -6.03 26.02
CA ALA A 79 -1.00 -5.55 27.09
C ALA A 79 -0.11 -6.65 27.67
N PHE A 80 -0.63 -7.88 27.77
CA PHE A 80 0.14 -9.04 28.21
C PHE A 80 1.24 -9.40 27.20
N TRP A 81 0.89 -9.54 25.92
CA TRP A 81 1.83 -9.87 24.84
C TRP A 81 2.74 -8.70 24.41
N GLY A 82 2.31 -7.47 24.62
CA GLY A 82 3.09 -6.25 24.36
C GLY A 82 4.14 -5.96 25.43
N SER A 83 4.14 -6.70 26.54
CA SER A 83 5.12 -6.55 27.62
C SER A 83 6.39 -7.39 27.37
N ALA A 84 6.97 -7.28 26.17
CA ALA A 84 8.15 -8.06 25.76
C ALA A 84 9.31 -7.99 26.77
N SER A 85 9.52 -6.83 27.41
CA SER A 85 10.53 -6.65 28.46
C SER A 85 10.22 -7.44 29.74
N ARG A 86 8.95 -7.53 30.15
CA ARG A 86 8.53 -8.30 31.33
C ARG A 86 8.60 -9.80 31.06
N LEU A 87 8.21 -10.23 29.86
CA LEU A 87 8.32 -11.63 29.45
C LEU A 87 9.78 -12.09 29.37
N GLY A 88 10.69 -11.23 28.92
CA GLY A 88 12.13 -11.50 28.92
C GLY A 88 12.73 -11.66 30.33
N PHE A 89 12.31 -10.81 31.28
CA PHE A 89 12.75 -10.96 32.68
C PHE A 89 12.19 -12.21 33.34
N VAL A 90 10.91 -12.54 33.09
CA VAL A 90 10.27 -13.75 33.62
C VAL A 90 10.94 -15.02 33.06
N SER A 91 11.26 -15.04 31.77
CA SER A 91 11.96 -16.19 31.17
C SER A 91 13.38 -16.34 31.73
N ALA A 92 14.11 -15.25 31.90
CA ALA A 92 15.44 -15.26 32.53
C ALA A 92 15.39 -15.74 33.98
N ALA A 93 14.42 -15.28 34.77
CA ALA A 93 14.22 -15.71 36.15
C ALA A 93 13.87 -17.20 36.24
N MET A 94 12.99 -17.68 35.34
CA MET A 94 12.62 -19.09 35.28
C MET A 94 13.81 -19.98 34.86
N LEU A 95 14.64 -19.52 33.93
CA LEU A 95 15.87 -20.20 33.52
C LEU A 95 16.88 -20.27 34.67
N SER A 96 17.07 -19.17 35.40
CA SER A 96 17.93 -19.13 36.59
C SER A 96 17.48 -20.13 37.65
N ALA A 97 16.18 -20.16 37.97
CA ALA A 97 15.62 -21.12 38.91
C ALA A 97 15.80 -22.58 38.44
N ALA A 98 15.59 -22.84 37.15
CA ALA A 98 15.79 -24.16 36.56
C ALA A 98 17.25 -24.63 36.67
N LEU A 99 18.24 -23.75 36.46
CA LEU A 99 19.65 -24.06 36.64
C LEU A 99 19.99 -24.40 38.09
N VAL A 100 19.43 -23.66 39.05
CA VAL A 100 19.64 -23.95 40.48
C VAL A 100 19.06 -25.32 40.82
N VAL A 101 17.81 -25.59 40.46
CA VAL A 101 17.17 -26.90 40.69
C VAL A 101 17.98 -28.03 40.02
N PHE A 102 18.43 -27.82 38.79
CA PHE A 102 19.24 -28.78 38.05
C PHE A 102 20.59 -29.05 38.70
N SER A 103 21.23 -28.02 39.28
CA SER A 103 22.50 -28.17 40.00
C SER A 103 22.34 -28.97 41.30
N VAL A 104 21.20 -28.83 41.98
CA VAL A 104 20.91 -29.53 43.25
C VAL A 104 20.42 -30.96 43.02
N THR A 105 19.66 -31.19 41.95
CA THR A 105 19.04 -32.50 41.67
C THR A 105 19.92 -33.44 40.84
N ARG A 106 21.00 -32.95 40.23
CA ARG A 106 21.98 -33.82 39.60
C ARG A 106 23.02 -34.28 40.62
N PRO A 107 23.18 -35.59 40.86
CA PRO A 107 24.36 -36.09 41.54
C PRO A 107 25.57 -35.75 40.67
N ALA A 108 26.49 -34.94 41.21
CA ALA A 108 27.74 -34.62 40.54
C ALA A 108 28.50 -35.95 40.30
N PRO A 109 28.84 -36.32 39.06
CA PRO A 109 29.83 -37.37 38.85
C PRO A 109 31.11 -36.92 39.56
N ALA A 110 31.66 -37.80 40.41
CA ALA A 110 32.90 -37.53 41.13
C ALA A 110 33.94 -36.98 40.15
N PRO A 111 34.62 -35.86 40.49
CA PRO A 111 35.57 -35.25 39.57
C PRO A 111 36.63 -36.30 39.22
N PRO A 112 36.82 -36.63 37.92
CA PRO A 112 38.04 -37.33 37.54
C PRO A 112 39.22 -36.44 37.99
N PRO A 113 40.35 -37.03 38.44
CA PRO A 113 41.51 -36.26 38.85
C PRO A 113 41.83 -35.23 37.76
N LEU A 114 42.05 -33.99 38.19
CA LEU A 114 42.44 -32.87 37.32
C LEU A 114 43.75 -33.24 36.60
N THR A 115 43.63 -33.93 35.48
CA THR A 115 44.63 -33.87 34.44
C THR A 115 44.49 -32.49 33.83
N LEU A 116 45.36 -31.58 34.26
CA LEU A 116 45.72 -30.39 33.49
C LEU A 116 46.32 -30.88 32.16
N SER A 117 45.47 -31.35 31.26
CA SER A 117 45.81 -31.44 29.85
C SER A 117 45.49 -30.08 29.28
N PRO A 118 46.49 -29.28 28.87
CA PRO A 118 46.22 -28.13 28.03
C PRO A 118 45.92 -28.69 26.65
N ALA A 119 44.73 -29.28 26.48
CA ALA A 119 44.11 -29.33 25.18
C ALA A 119 43.63 -27.90 24.90
N ALA A 120 44.59 -27.01 24.65
CA ALA A 120 44.35 -25.85 23.83
C ALA A 120 43.71 -26.42 22.57
N ALA A 121 42.38 -26.34 22.48
CA ALA A 121 41.69 -26.60 21.24
C ALA A 121 42.35 -25.66 20.24
N SER A 122 43.15 -26.22 19.34
CA SER A 122 43.91 -25.41 18.40
C SER A 122 42.91 -24.53 17.66
N GLU A 123 43.29 -23.29 17.39
CA GLU A 123 42.45 -22.33 16.68
C GLU A 123 41.95 -22.93 15.35
N ALA A 124 42.76 -23.81 14.74
CA ALA A 124 42.41 -24.64 13.60
C ALA A 124 41.21 -25.59 13.85
N ALA A 125 41.16 -26.29 14.99
CA ALA A 125 40.05 -27.20 15.32
C ALA A 125 38.75 -26.44 15.64
N ILE A 126 38.86 -25.22 16.17
CA ILE A 126 37.70 -24.33 16.37
C ILE A 126 37.20 -23.83 15.02
N GLN A 127 38.10 -23.40 14.14
CA GLN A 127 37.77 -22.92 12.80
C GLN A 127 37.11 -24.00 11.93
N GLU A 128 37.59 -25.25 12.02
CA GLU A 128 37.00 -26.40 11.33
C GLU A 128 35.57 -26.67 11.81
N ARG A 129 35.31 -26.57 13.12
CA ARG A 129 33.95 -26.73 13.67
C ARG A 129 33.01 -25.60 13.24
N ILE A 130 33.53 -24.37 13.18
CA ILE A 130 32.76 -23.22 12.69
C ILE A 130 32.42 -23.42 11.21
N GLN A 131 33.39 -23.79 10.38
CA GLN A 131 33.15 -24.05 8.95
C GLN A 131 32.16 -25.19 8.72
N ALA A 132 32.25 -26.28 9.48
CA ALA A 132 31.29 -27.38 9.41
C ALA A 132 29.88 -26.94 9.84
N ALA A 133 29.77 -26.09 10.87
CA ALA A 133 28.49 -25.55 11.33
C ALA A 133 27.88 -24.56 10.31
N VAL A 134 28.71 -23.70 9.71
CA VAL A 134 28.30 -22.75 8.67
C VAL A 134 27.84 -23.50 7.43
N ALA A 135 28.61 -24.47 6.92
CA ALA A 135 28.21 -25.28 5.77
C ALA A 135 26.88 -26.04 6.02
N ALA A 136 26.69 -26.58 7.24
CA ALA A 136 25.44 -27.23 7.61
C ALA A 136 24.27 -26.24 7.73
N SER A 137 24.52 -24.97 8.07
CA SER A 137 23.50 -23.92 8.11
C SER A 137 23.13 -23.42 6.71
N GLU A 138 24.13 -23.17 5.86
CA GLU A 138 23.96 -22.74 4.47
C GLU A 138 23.17 -23.79 3.67
N ALA A 139 23.49 -25.08 3.82
CA ALA A 139 22.74 -26.16 3.17
C ALA A 139 21.24 -26.19 3.57
N ARG A 140 20.91 -25.81 4.82
CA ARG A 140 19.51 -25.71 5.28
C ARG A 140 18.83 -24.48 4.71
N GLU A 141 19.56 -23.38 4.52
CA GLU A 141 19.03 -22.16 3.94
C GLU A 141 18.83 -22.28 2.44
N GLU A 142 19.78 -22.87 1.70
CA GLU A 142 19.64 -23.18 0.28
C GLU A 142 18.43 -24.08 0.03
N ALA A 143 18.23 -25.12 0.83
CA ALA A 143 17.07 -26.00 0.71
C ALA A 143 15.73 -25.27 0.95
N LYS A 144 15.70 -24.29 1.86
CA LYS A 144 14.52 -23.45 2.08
C LYS A 144 14.33 -22.45 0.94
N PHE A 145 15.41 -21.83 0.47
CA PHE A 145 15.39 -20.86 -0.61
C PHE A 145 14.89 -21.48 -1.91
N VAL A 146 15.41 -22.66 -2.28
CA VAL A 146 14.95 -23.42 -3.46
C VAL A 146 13.45 -23.73 -3.36
N LYS A 147 12.97 -24.16 -2.18
CA LYS A 147 11.54 -24.41 -1.96
C LYS A 147 10.71 -23.13 -2.11
N TRP A 148 11.17 -22.03 -1.52
CA TRP A 148 10.50 -20.74 -1.58
C TRP A 148 10.42 -20.18 -3.01
N VAL A 149 11.52 -20.27 -3.78
CA VAL A 149 11.53 -19.89 -5.20
C VAL A 149 10.57 -20.76 -6.01
N ALA A 150 10.55 -22.07 -5.77
CA ALA A 150 9.62 -22.98 -6.43
C ALA A 150 8.15 -22.69 -6.08
N ASP A 151 7.87 -22.24 -4.85
CA ASP A 151 6.51 -21.85 -4.42
C ASP A 151 6.06 -20.56 -5.12
N ILE A 152 6.94 -19.55 -5.21
CA ILE A 152 6.64 -18.30 -5.91
C ILE A 152 6.36 -18.55 -7.39
N GLN A 153 7.20 -19.35 -8.05
CA GLN A 153 6.99 -19.69 -9.46
C GLN A 153 5.64 -20.40 -9.67
N ARG A 154 5.25 -21.29 -8.74
CA ARG A 154 3.93 -21.95 -8.80
C ARG A 154 2.79 -20.97 -8.62
N GLN A 155 2.92 -20.00 -7.72
CA GLN A 155 1.91 -18.95 -7.52
C GLN A 155 1.75 -18.06 -8.76
N ASP A 156 2.86 -17.59 -9.33
CA ASP A 156 2.84 -16.74 -10.53
C ASP A 156 2.20 -17.47 -11.73
N VAL A 157 2.56 -18.74 -11.96
CA VAL A 157 1.92 -19.55 -13.02
C VAL A 157 0.42 -19.70 -12.77
N ALA A 158 -0.01 -19.96 -11.53
CA ALA A 158 -1.43 -20.09 -11.20
C ALA A 158 -2.19 -18.77 -11.37
N GLU A 159 -1.60 -17.63 -11.02
CA GLU A 159 -2.21 -16.31 -11.23
C GLU A 159 -2.35 -15.98 -12.73
N ARG A 160 -1.30 -16.22 -13.52
CA ARG A 160 -1.35 -16.04 -14.98
C ARG A 160 -2.43 -16.91 -15.62
N GLN A 161 -2.57 -18.16 -15.18
CA GLN A 161 -3.63 -19.04 -15.67
C GLN A 161 -5.03 -18.49 -15.37
N LYS A 162 -5.24 -17.94 -14.16
CA LYS A 162 -6.53 -17.30 -13.81
C LYS A 162 -6.81 -16.08 -14.68
N LEU A 163 -5.81 -15.24 -14.95
CA LEU A 163 -5.97 -14.07 -15.81
C LEU A 163 -6.34 -14.45 -17.24
N VAL A 164 -5.70 -15.49 -17.80
CA VAL A 164 -6.04 -16.00 -19.14
C VAL A 164 -7.46 -16.55 -19.16
N GLN A 165 -7.85 -17.38 -18.17
CA GLN A 165 -9.21 -17.91 -18.09
C GLN A 165 -10.27 -16.81 -17.98
N TRP A 166 -9.97 -15.76 -17.22
CA TRP A 166 -10.86 -14.61 -17.09
C TRP A 166 -10.99 -13.86 -18.42
N ALA A 167 -9.89 -13.60 -19.12
CA ALA A 167 -9.90 -12.97 -20.44
C ALA A 167 -10.69 -13.79 -21.48
N ASP A 168 -10.51 -15.13 -21.50
CA ASP A 168 -11.28 -16.02 -22.37
C ASP A 168 -12.79 -15.95 -22.08
N MET A 169 -13.16 -15.92 -20.79
CA MET A 169 -14.56 -15.76 -20.37
C MET A 169 -15.13 -14.42 -20.83
N GLU A 170 -14.38 -13.32 -20.72
CA GLU A 170 -14.82 -12.01 -21.21
C GLU A 170 -15.04 -12.00 -22.73
N LEU A 171 -14.12 -12.61 -23.48
CA LEU A 171 -14.24 -12.75 -24.93
C LEU A 171 -15.48 -13.57 -25.32
N ASP A 172 -15.76 -14.66 -24.61
CA ASP A 172 -16.95 -15.47 -24.85
C ASP A 172 -18.26 -14.72 -24.53
N LEU A 173 -18.27 -13.95 -23.44
CA LEU A 173 -19.40 -13.09 -23.11
C LEU A 173 -19.60 -11.99 -24.16
N ALA A 174 -18.51 -11.39 -24.66
CA ALA A 174 -18.56 -10.40 -25.73
C ALA A 174 -19.16 -10.99 -27.02
N LYS A 175 -18.66 -12.15 -27.47
CA LYS A 175 -19.20 -12.88 -28.63
C LYS A 175 -20.69 -13.21 -28.46
N ARG A 176 -21.10 -13.67 -27.27
CA ARG A 176 -22.52 -13.96 -26.98
C ARG A 176 -23.39 -12.70 -27.02
N ARG A 177 -22.87 -11.55 -26.58
CA ARG A 177 -23.57 -10.26 -26.70
C ARG A 177 -23.73 -9.86 -28.17
N GLU A 178 -22.67 -9.94 -28.96
CA GLU A 178 -22.72 -9.66 -30.41
C GLU A 178 -23.74 -10.54 -31.14
N LEU A 179 -23.73 -11.85 -30.88
CA LEU A 179 -24.71 -12.78 -31.46
C LEU A 179 -26.15 -12.44 -31.05
N LYS A 180 -26.38 -12.02 -29.80
CA LYS A 180 -27.71 -11.57 -29.35
C LYS A 180 -28.15 -10.29 -30.05
N TYR A 181 -27.25 -9.31 -30.22
CA TYR A 181 -27.55 -8.08 -30.95
C TYR A 181 -27.87 -8.36 -32.42
N ALA A 182 -27.05 -9.17 -33.09
CA ALA A 182 -27.28 -9.60 -34.47
C ALA A 182 -28.62 -10.32 -34.64
N ARG A 183 -28.97 -11.23 -33.72
CA ARG A 183 -30.26 -11.95 -33.75
C ARG A 183 -31.47 -11.05 -33.51
N ASN A 184 -31.34 -10.07 -32.62
CA ASN A 184 -32.44 -9.18 -32.25
C ASN A 184 -32.57 -7.96 -33.19
N GLY A 185 -31.76 -7.87 -34.25
CA GLY A 185 -31.85 -6.79 -35.25
C GLY A 185 -31.40 -5.41 -34.74
N TYR A 186 -30.80 -5.33 -33.54
CA TYR A 186 -30.20 -4.10 -33.05
C TYR A 186 -28.80 -3.96 -33.66
N GLY A 187 -28.61 -2.96 -34.53
CA GLY A 187 -27.28 -2.56 -34.99
C GLY A 187 -26.39 -2.11 -33.81
N PRO A 188 -25.05 -2.13 -33.95
CA PRO A 188 -24.14 -1.74 -32.88
C PRO A 188 -24.50 -0.35 -32.33
N PRO A 189 -24.28 -0.10 -31.02
CA PRO A 189 -24.54 1.22 -30.45
C PRO A 189 -23.76 2.26 -31.25
N ARG A 190 -24.50 3.18 -31.87
CA ARG A 190 -23.93 4.28 -32.65
C ARG A 190 -23.04 5.07 -31.69
N ALA A 191 -21.74 5.14 -31.94
CA ALA A 191 -20.89 6.07 -31.20
C ALA A 191 -21.50 7.48 -31.36
N GLU A 192 -21.50 8.28 -30.29
CA GLU A 192 -22.03 9.67 -30.32
C GLU A 192 -21.31 10.56 -31.37
N ASN A 193 -20.19 10.07 -31.91
CA ASN A 193 -19.53 10.62 -33.08
C ASN A 193 -19.93 9.75 -34.27
N GLY A 194 -20.80 10.26 -35.15
CA GLY A 194 -21.55 9.52 -36.16
C GLY A 194 -20.78 8.81 -37.29
N ASP A 195 -19.59 8.29 -37.04
CA ASP A 195 -18.84 7.48 -37.98
C ASP A 195 -19.04 5.97 -37.70
N LEU A 196 -19.49 5.26 -38.73
CA LEU A 196 -19.66 3.81 -38.74
C LEU A 196 -18.28 3.13 -38.90
N LYS A 197 -17.96 2.20 -37.99
CA LYS A 197 -16.93 1.17 -38.20
C LYS A 197 -17.61 -0.18 -38.39
#